data_AF-A0A7G2EVX5-F1
#
_entry.id   AF-A0A7G2EVX5-F1
#
_cell.length_a   1.000
_cell.length_b   1.000
_cell.length_c   1.000
_cell.angle_alpha   90.00
_cell.angle_beta   90.00
_cell.angle_gamma   90.00
#
_symmetry.space_group_name_H-M   'P 1'
#
loop_
_entity.id
_entity.type
_entity.pdbx_description
1 polymer ?
#
loop_
_entity_poly.entity_id
_entity_poly.type
_entity_poly.pdbx_seq_one_letter_code
_entity_poly.pdbx_strand_id
1 'polypeptide(L)'
;MEYLPNAVASTTYAKLKLQLMNQKNTNHIEKRVFHFFSREKEDGYGTSELISVEDLNDESKGYLVEDTIVLETTLLCVTETKFVDSI
;
A
#
# COMPACT_ATOMS: atom_id res chain seq x y z
N MET A 1 -10.86 -6.45 13.76
CA MET A 1 -10.40 -7.84 13.53
C MET A 1 -10.05 -8.45 14.88
N GLU A 2 -10.53 -9.64 15.21
CA GLU A 2 -10.12 -10.31 16.46
C GLU A 2 -8.82 -11.10 16.23
N TYR A 3 -7.79 -10.79 17.02
CA TYR A 3 -6.50 -11.47 16.96
C TYR A 3 -6.49 -12.74 17.82
N LEU A 4 -5.69 -13.74 17.45
CA LEU A 4 -5.54 -14.98 18.22
C LEU A 4 -5.08 -14.68 19.67
N PRO A 5 -5.69 -15.32 20.69
CA PRO A 5 -5.22 -15.21 22.06
C PRO A 5 -3.78 -15.73 22.17
N ASN A 6 -2.91 -14.97 22.84
CA ASN A 6 -1.47 -15.22 23.04
C ASN A 6 -0.54 -14.99 21.82
N ALA A 7 -1.00 -14.36 20.74
CA ALA A 7 -0.06 -13.89 19.71
C ALA A 7 0.91 -12.84 20.32
N VAL A 8 2.21 -12.99 20.08
CA VAL A 8 3.23 -12.03 20.52
C VAL A 8 2.92 -10.67 19.89
N ALA A 9 2.97 -9.58 20.67
CA ALA A 9 2.95 -8.23 20.11
C ALA A 9 4.26 -8.02 19.33
N SER A 10 4.23 -8.32 18.04
CA SER A 10 5.37 -8.17 17.13
C SER A 10 5.07 -7.08 16.12
N THR A 11 6.10 -6.33 15.75
CA THR A 11 6.01 -5.37 14.66
C THR A 11 6.21 -6.11 13.36
N THR A 12 5.26 -5.97 12.44
CA THR A 12 5.34 -6.58 11.11
C THR A 12 5.95 -5.57 10.15
N TYR A 13 7.11 -5.90 9.59
CA TYR A 13 7.61 -5.18 8.43
C TYR A 13 6.82 -5.63 7.21
N ALA A 14 6.27 -4.70 6.46
CA ALA A 14 5.75 -4.99 5.13
C ALA A 14 6.24 -3.99 4.10
N LYS A 15 6.60 -4.52 2.93
CA LYS A 15 6.89 -3.77 1.71
C LYS A 15 5.74 -3.98 0.74
N LEU A 16 5.18 -2.88 0.28
CA LEU A 16 3.98 -2.85 -0.54
C LEU A 16 4.29 -2.19 -1.88
N LYS A 17 3.66 -2.70 -2.93
CA LYS A 17 3.53 -2.05 -4.23
C LYS A 17 2.10 -1.56 -4.35
N LEU A 18 1.89 -0.25 -4.35
CA LEU A 18 0.61 0.40 -4.59
C LEU A 18 0.55 0.81 -6.06
N GLN A 19 -0.55 0.51 -6.74
CA GLN A 19 -0.72 0.83 -8.15
C GLN A 19 -2.05 1.52 -8.43
N LEU A 20 -2.00 2.61 -9.18
CA LEU A 20 -3.16 3.15 -9.88
C LEU A 20 -3.16 2.58 -11.30
N MET A 21 -4.17 1.79 -11.60
CA MET A 21 -4.24 1.08 -12.86
C MET A 21 -4.73 2.02 -13.96
N ASN A 22 -3.91 2.17 -15.00
CA ASN A 22 -4.42 2.57 -16.30
C ASN A 22 -5.41 1.51 -16.82
N GLN A 23 -6.62 1.93 -17.16
CA GLN A 23 -7.71 1.05 -17.58
C GLN A 23 -7.78 0.88 -19.10
N LYS A 24 -6.97 1.64 -19.86
CA LYS A 24 -6.91 1.58 -21.33
C LYS A 24 -5.67 0.86 -21.86
N ASN A 25 -4.61 0.76 -21.07
CA ASN A 25 -3.34 0.13 -21.44
C ASN A 25 -2.55 -0.34 -20.20
N THR A 26 -1.32 -0.80 -20.38
CA THR A 26 -0.47 -1.35 -19.31
C THR A 26 0.40 -0.31 -18.58
N ASN A 27 0.21 0.99 -18.83
CA ASN A 27 0.99 2.07 -18.23
C ASN A 27 0.45 2.46 -16.85
N HIS A 28 0.53 1.55 -15.89
CA HIS A 28 0.06 1.78 -14.51
C HIS A 28 1.05 2.68 -13.75
N ILE A 29 0.53 3.53 -12.85
CA ILE A 29 1.37 4.30 -11.93
C ILE A 29 1.67 3.44 -10.71
N GLU A 30 2.93 3.23 -10.41
CA GLU A 30 3.40 2.42 -9.29
C GLU A 30 4.09 3.29 -8.22
N LYS A 31 3.78 3.03 -6.95
CA LYS A 31 4.51 3.55 -5.79
C LYS A 31 4.86 2.41 -4.85
N ARG A 32 6.11 2.37 -4.41
CA ARG A 32 6.57 1.39 -3.42
C ARG A 32 6.69 2.06 -2.08
N VAL A 33 6.07 1.47 -1.07
CA VAL A 33 6.14 1.93 0.32
C VAL A 33 6.55 0.77 1.21
N PHE A 34 7.12 1.09 2.37
CA PHE A 34 7.35 0.10 3.41
C PHE A 34 7.03 0.70 4.76
N HIS A 35 6.57 -0.13 5.67
CA HIS A 35 6.26 0.30 7.03
C HIS A 35 6.40 -0.84 8.02
N PHE A 36 6.58 -0.45 9.28
CA PHE A 36 6.59 -1.31 10.44
C PHE A 36 5.22 -1.19 11.12
N PHE A 37 4.32 -2.10 10.77
CA PHE A 37 2.96 -2.14 11.29
C PHE A 37 2.98 -2.71 12.71
N SER A 38 2.57 -1.91 13.69
CA SER A 38 2.34 -2.39 15.05
C SER A 38 0.97 -3.05 15.14
N ARG A 39 0.87 -4.15 15.88
CA ARG A 39 -0.44 -4.74 16.20
C ARG A 39 -1.26 -3.86 17.16
N GLU A 40 -0.58 -3.10 18.03
CA GLU A 40 -1.21 -2.31 19.08
C GLU A 40 -1.75 -0.97 18.58
N LYS A 41 -1.30 -0.54 17.41
CA LYS A 41 -1.75 0.70 16.77
C LYS A 41 -2.42 0.35 15.44
N GLU A 42 -3.66 0.78 15.24
CA GLU A 42 -4.31 0.69 13.94
C GLU A 42 -3.68 1.74 13.00
N ASP A 43 -2.48 1.45 12.51
CA ASP A 43 -1.70 2.37 11.68
C ASP A 43 -1.85 1.99 10.19
N GLY A 44 -2.32 2.96 9.39
CA GLY A 44 -2.29 2.90 7.93
C GLY A 44 -1.02 3.55 7.38
N TYR A 45 -0.46 3.00 6.30
CA TYR A 45 0.69 3.60 5.62
C TYR A 45 0.51 3.58 4.10
N GLY A 46 0.96 4.63 3.44
CA GLY A 46 0.74 4.83 2.02
C GLY A 46 1.58 5.98 1.46
N THR A 47 1.06 6.62 0.42
CA THR A 47 1.70 7.76 -0.24
C THR A 47 0.68 8.88 -0.40
N SER A 48 1.11 10.12 -0.17
CA SER A 48 0.28 11.32 -0.35
C SER A 48 0.20 11.77 -1.81
N GLU A 49 1.09 11.28 -2.68
CA GLU A 49 1.22 11.75 -4.06
C GLU A 49 1.27 10.58 -5.04
N LEU A 50 0.10 10.23 -5.57
CA LEU A 50 -0.06 9.17 -6.58
C LEU A 50 -0.13 9.74 -8.00
N ILE A 51 -1.03 10.70 -8.23
CA ILE A 51 -1.27 11.39 -9.50
C ILE A 51 -1.84 12.80 -9.21
N SER A 52 -1.64 13.79 -10.08
CA SER A 52 -2.33 15.08 -9.95
C SER A 52 -3.82 14.94 -10.30
N VAL A 53 -4.65 15.83 -9.76
CA VAL A 53 -6.09 15.84 -10.09
C VAL A 53 -6.32 16.17 -11.57
N GLU A 54 -5.51 17.05 -12.14
CA GLU A 54 -5.53 17.36 -13.58
C GLU A 54 -5.25 16.11 -14.43
N ASP A 55 -4.21 15.35 -14.10
CA ASP A 55 -3.82 14.15 -14.83
C ASP A 55 -4.80 12.98 -14.62
N LEU A 56 -5.46 12.94 -13.45
CA LEU A 56 -6.48 11.93 -13.17
C LEU A 56 -7.73 12.16 -14.02
N ASN A 57 -8.13 13.43 -14.19
CA ASN A 57 -9.31 13.82 -14.97
C ASN A 57 -9.06 13.87 -16.48
N ASP A 58 -7.80 13.82 -16.92
CA ASP A 58 -7.47 13.68 -18.34
C ASP A 58 -7.84 12.28 -18.85
N GLU A 59 -9.01 12.18 -19.47
CA GLU A 59 -9.53 10.93 -20.02
C GLU A 59 -8.56 10.26 -21.01
N SER A 60 -7.70 11.02 -21.69
CA SER A 60 -6.72 10.47 -22.63
C SER A 60 -5.65 9.63 -21.92
N LYS A 61 -5.38 9.93 -20.63
CA LYS A 61 -4.44 9.19 -19.81
C LYS A 61 -5.00 7.86 -19.31
N GLY A 62 -6.33 7.72 -19.23
CA GLY A 62 -6.99 6.43 -19.00
C GLY A 62 -6.98 5.89 -17.57
N TYR A 63 -6.72 6.73 -16.56
CA TYR A 63 -6.74 6.32 -15.15
C TYR A 63 -8.14 6.40 -14.52
N LEU A 64 -8.96 7.37 -14.95
CA LEU A 64 -10.38 7.48 -14.62
C LEU A 64 -11.21 7.08 -15.84
N VAL A 65 -12.06 6.06 -15.70
CA VAL A 65 -12.97 5.58 -16.76
C VAL A 65 -14.32 5.33 -16.12
N GLU A 66 -15.38 5.90 -16.70
CA GLU A 66 -16.75 5.76 -16.18
C GLU A 66 -16.86 6.12 -14.69
N ASP A 67 -16.29 7.27 -14.31
CA ASP A 67 -16.25 7.79 -12.93
C ASP A 67 -15.64 6.81 -11.91
N THR A 68 -14.79 5.89 -12.38
CA THR A 68 -14.19 4.83 -11.58
C THR A 68 -12.67 4.83 -11.73
N ILE A 69 -11.97 4.69 -10.60
CA ILE A 69 -10.53 4.39 -10.54
C ILE A 69 -10.33 2.95 -10.06
N VAL A 70 -9.22 2.32 -10.46
CA VAL A 70 -8.83 0.99 -9.97
C VAL A 70 -7.49 1.09 -9.26
N LEU A 71 -7.49 0.75 -7.97
CA LEU A 71 -6.30 0.68 -7.13
C LEU A 71 -5.96 -0.78 -6.84
N GLU A 72 -4.70 -1.16 -7.06
CA GLU A 72 -4.18 -2.47 -6.70
C GLU A 72 -3.07 -2.34 -5.66
N THR A 73 -2.98 -3.33 -4.78
CA THR A 73 -1.86 -3.46 -3.84
C THR A 73 -1.27 -4.86 -3.91
N THR A 74 0.06 -4.95 -3.94
CA THR A 74 0.79 -6.20 -3.82
C THR A 74 1.67 -6.17 -2.58
N LEU A 75 1.52 -7.16 -1.70
CA LEU A 75 2.46 -7.42 -0.62
C LEU A 75 3.72 -8.03 -1.23
N LEU A 76 4.78 -7.22 -1.37
CA LEU A 76 6.06 -7.66 -1.93
C LEU A 76 6.89 -8.44 -0.91
N CYS A 77 6.77 -8.09 0.37
CA CYS A 77 7.44 -8.73 1.48
C CYS A 77 6.63 -8.50 2.76
N VAL A 78 6.46 -9.53 3.56
CA VAL A 78 5.85 -9.45 4.90
C VAL A 78 6.70 -10.31 5.83
N THR A 79 7.23 -9.69 6.88
CA THR A 79 8.07 -10.39 7.85
C THR A 79 7.78 -9.89 9.26
N GLU A 80 7.62 -10.82 10.19
CA GLU A 80 7.67 -10.49 11.62
C GLU A 80 9.09 -10.06 11.99
N THR A 81 9.23 -8.85 12.52
CA THR A 81 10.53 -8.37 12.99
C THR A 81 10.58 -8.52 14.50
N LYS A 82 11.52 -9.33 14.98
CA LYS A 82 11.90 -9.34 16.40
C LYS A 82 13.07 -8.37 16.54
N PHE A 83 12.84 -7.22 17.16
CA PHE A 83 13.94 -6.37 17.58
C PHE A 83 14.73 -7.15 18.65
N VAL A 84 15.98 -7.48 18.33
CA VAL A 84 16.93 -7.99 19.30
C VAL A 84 17.88 -6.84 19.55
N ASP A 85 17.73 -6.18 20.70
CA ASP A 85 18.73 -5.22 21.15
C ASP A 85 20.02 -6.00 21.42
N SER A 86 21.07 -5.72 20.65
CA SER A 86 22.41 -6.20 20.94
C SER A 86 22.93 -5.44 22.16
N ILE A 87 23.01 -6.12 23.30
CA ILE A 87 23.76 -5.69 24.49
C ILE A 87 25.26 -5.84 24.23
#